data_AF-A0A5J6SLR0-F1
#
_entry.id   AF-A0A5J6SLR0-F1
#
_cell.length_a   1.000
_cell.length_b   1.000
_cell.length_c   1.000
_cell.angle_alpha   90.00
_cell.angle_beta   90.00
_cell.angle_gamma   90.00
#
_symmetry.space_group_name_H-M   'P 1'
#
loop_
_entity.id
_entity.type
_entity.pdbx_description
1 polymer ?
#
loop_
_entity_poly.entity_id
_entity_poly.type
_entity_poly.pdbx_seq_one_letter_code
_entity_poly.pdbx_strand_id
1 'polypeptide(L)'
;MDWGNTPSNNNIIASADGAVTYVGIMGGYGNIVMIVHTVAGVVYETVYAHLASIAVKVGQVVKQVEKIGVKGTTGNSTGVHLHFEIHIGGRRNSDYTFAKDPVRYVCDPEVKTLQELLNKIDYKLVVDGIEGNATTNAVKEFQKVNCLTVDGIAGSATLSALNKAIALKKEEVKVPSTSEKYRLQTGTFNSKVEAEKAAEELKGKYGWIIYIKEA
;
A
#
# COMPACT_ATOMS: atom_id res chain seq x y z
N MET A 1 -8.67 -9.52 11.23
CA MET A 1 -7.58 -8.78 11.92
C MET A 1 -8.19 -8.19 13.18
N ASP A 2 -7.67 -8.54 14.35
CA ASP A 2 -8.29 -8.26 15.65
C ASP A 2 -7.79 -6.94 16.23
N TRP A 3 -8.39 -5.83 15.81
CA TRP A 3 -8.19 -4.56 16.50
C TRP A 3 -9.14 -4.51 17.72
N GLY A 4 -8.61 -4.75 18.93
CA GLY A 4 -9.33 -4.60 20.19
C GLY A 4 -9.84 -5.88 20.87
N ASN A 5 -9.55 -7.07 20.34
CA ASN A 5 -9.98 -8.34 20.92
C ASN A 5 -8.91 -8.91 21.88
N THR A 6 -8.74 -8.28 23.05
CA THR A 6 -8.24 -9.04 24.20
C THR A 6 -9.44 -9.72 24.87
N PRO A 7 -9.37 -11.01 25.24
CA PRO A 7 -10.51 -11.76 25.79
C PRO A 7 -11.19 -11.13 27.02
N SER A 8 -10.52 -10.19 27.71
CA SER A 8 -11.05 -9.45 28.86
C SER A 8 -11.66 -8.09 28.53
N ASN A 9 -11.52 -7.58 27.29
CA ASN A 9 -11.98 -6.25 26.92
C ASN A 9 -13.19 -6.33 25.96
N ASN A 10 -14.39 -6.19 26.54
CA ASN A 10 -15.63 -6.12 25.75
C ASN A 10 -15.87 -4.74 25.13
N ASN A 11 -14.97 -3.78 25.30
CA ASN A 11 -15.14 -2.44 24.71
C ASN A 11 -15.01 -2.51 23.19
N ILE A 12 -15.98 -1.90 22.50
CA ILE A 12 -15.86 -1.59 21.08
C ILE A 12 -15.33 -0.17 20.96
N ILE A 13 -14.34 0.01 20.10
CA ILE A 13 -13.65 1.28 19.86
C ILE A 13 -13.85 1.74 18.41
N ALA A 14 -13.78 3.05 18.19
CA ALA A 14 -13.80 3.63 16.86
C ALA A 14 -12.54 3.22 16.09
N SER A 15 -12.72 2.76 14.84
CA SER A 15 -11.63 2.29 13.98
C SER A 15 -10.81 3.42 13.38
N ALA A 16 -11.36 4.63 13.33
CA ALA A 16 -10.70 5.86 12.88
C ALA A 16 -11.37 7.10 13.51
N ASP A 17 -10.71 8.25 13.42
CA ASP A 17 -11.30 9.55 13.71
C ASP A 17 -12.55 9.77 12.85
N GLY A 18 -13.62 10.29 13.43
CA GLY A 18 -14.86 10.48 12.69
C GLY A 18 -15.97 11.16 13.47
N ALA A 19 -17.14 11.27 12.84
CA ALA A 19 -18.35 11.79 13.45
C ALA A 19 -19.45 10.73 13.45
N VAL A 20 -20.09 10.53 14.59
CA VAL A 20 -21.17 9.57 14.75
C VAL A 20 -22.39 10.05 13.97
N THR A 21 -22.81 9.28 12.96
CA THR A 21 -23.95 9.61 12.09
C THR A 21 -25.24 8.92 12.53
N TYR A 22 -25.16 7.79 13.21
CA TYR A 22 -26.33 7.06 13.71
C TYR A 22 -26.03 6.35 15.03
N VAL A 23 -27.01 6.37 15.93
CA VAL A 23 -27.06 5.58 17.16
C VAL A 23 -28.50 5.11 17.35
N GLY A 24 -28.73 3.82 17.56
CA GLY A 24 -30.07 3.31 17.82
C GLY A 24 -30.19 1.80 17.67
N ILE A 25 -31.42 1.35 17.44
CA ILE A 25 -31.74 -0.05 17.15
C ILE A 25 -32.18 -0.14 15.69
N MET A 26 -31.60 -1.08 14.92
CA MET A 26 -31.91 -1.25 13.50
C MET A 26 -32.09 -2.71 13.11
N GLY A 27 -33.32 -3.21 13.17
CA GLY A 27 -33.67 -4.55 12.68
C GLY A 27 -32.71 -5.64 13.16
N GLY A 28 -32.20 -6.42 12.20
CA GLY A 28 -31.24 -7.50 12.46
C GLY A 28 -29.92 -7.05 13.09
N TYR A 29 -29.50 -5.80 12.94
CA TYR A 29 -28.26 -5.28 13.54
C TYR A 29 -28.36 -5.09 15.05
N GLY A 30 -29.57 -5.04 15.62
CA GLY A 30 -29.74 -4.71 17.04
C GLY A 30 -29.24 -3.30 17.36
N ASN A 31 -28.57 -3.15 18.50
CA ASN A 31 -27.93 -1.87 18.85
C ASN A 31 -26.77 -1.60 17.92
N ILE A 32 -26.80 -0.42 17.30
CA ILE A 32 -25.90 -0.05 16.22
C ILE A 32 -25.34 1.36 16.42
N VAL A 33 -24.07 1.53 16.07
CA VAL A 33 -23.41 2.83 15.91
C VAL A 33 -22.89 2.90 14.47
N MET A 34 -23.13 4.02 13.79
CA MET A 34 -22.51 4.32 12.49
C MET A 34 -21.66 5.58 12.61
N ILE A 35 -20.48 5.55 12.01
CA ILE A 35 -19.51 6.65 12.09
C ILE A 35 -19.01 6.96 10.70
N VAL A 36 -19.09 8.23 10.31
CA VAL A 36 -18.47 8.71 9.07
C VAL A 36 -17.05 9.19 9.35
N HIS A 37 -16.14 8.81 8.47
CA HIS A 37 -14.73 9.13 8.53
C HIS A 37 -14.32 9.81 7.23
N THR A 38 -13.36 10.74 7.31
CA THR A 38 -12.65 11.23 6.13
C THR A 38 -11.20 10.83 6.29
N VAL A 39 -10.74 9.89 5.46
CA VAL A 39 -9.37 9.36 5.48
C VAL A 39 -8.75 9.65 4.12
N ALA A 40 -7.67 10.41 4.10
CA ALA A 40 -6.98 10.83 2.87
C ALA A 40 -7.92 11.44 1.79
N GLY A 41 -8.92 12.21 2.22
CA GLY A 41 -9.90 12.84 1.31
C GLY A 41 -11.02 11.92 0.81
N VAL A 42 -11.02 10.64 1.21
CA VAL A 42 -12.08 9.68 0.89
C VAL A 42 -13.01 9.53 2.09
N VAL A 43 -14.32 9.52 1.81
CA VAL A 43 -15.36 9.35 2.83
C VAL A 43 -15.67 7.86 3.02
N TYR A 44 -15.64 7.42 4.27
CA TYR A 44 -16.02 6.07 4.69
C TYR A 44 -17.12 6.13 5.74
N GLU A 45 -18.01 5.15 5.77
CA GLU A 45 -18.89 4.91 6.92
C GLU A 45 -18.56 3.53 7.49
N THR A 46 -18.38 3.47 8.81
CA THR A 46 -18.22 2.21 9.53
C THR A 46 -19.49 1.90 10.32
N VAL A 47 -19.82 0.62 10.40
CA VAL A 47 -20.99 0.13 11.13
C VAL A 47 -20.52 -0.78 12.26
N TYR A 48 -21.01 -0.55 13.48
CA TYR A 48 -20.74 -1.38 14.65
C TYR A 48 -22.08 -1.87 15.21
N ALA A 49 -22.37 -3.16 15.06
CA ALA A 49 -23.66 -3.75 15.39
C ALA A 49 -23.59 -4.86 16.45
N HIS A 50 -24.76 -5.35 16.85
CA HIS A 50 -24.98 -6.32 17.93
C HIS A 50 -24.53 -5.84 19.31
N LEU A 51 -24.37 -4.53 19.52
CA LEU A 51 -23.80 -3.98 20.76
C LEU A 51 -24.68 -4.31 21.98
N ALA A 52 -24.07 -4.57 23.14
CA ALA A 52 -24.78 -4.69 24.41
C ALA A 52 -25.17 -3.31 24.95
N SER A 53 -24.28 -2.33 24.78
CA SER A 53 -24.53 -0.93 25.16
C SER A 53 -23.75 0.03 24.26
N ILE A 54 -24.24 1.26 24.19
CA ILE A 54 -23.69 2.33 23.36
C ILE A 54 -23.16 3.43 24.29
N ALA A 55 -21.95 3.93 24.03
CA ALA A 55 -21.27 4.94 24.86
C ALA A 55 -21.23 6.34 24.21
N VAL A 56 -21.77 6.48 23.01
CA VAL A 56 -21.72 7.71 22.20
C VAL A 56 -23.10 8.15 21.75
N LYS A 57 -23.22 9.37 21.24
CA LYS A 57 -24.45 9.96 20.71
C LYS A 57 -24.25 10.50 19.29
N VAL A 58 -25.33 10.60 18.52
CA VAL A 58 -25.31 11.20 17.18
C VAL A 58 -24.70 12.60 17.24
N GLY A 59 -23.83 12.91 16.28
CA GLY A 59 -23.08 14.16 16.18
C GLY A 59 -21.81 14.22 17.02
N GLN A 60 -21.53 13.23 17.88
CA GLN A 60 -20.25 13.17 18.61
C GLN A 60 -19.09 12.94 17.65
N VAL A 61 -18.05 13.78 17.76
CA VAL A 61 -16.75 13.52 17.13
C VAL A 61 -15.99 12.55 18.03
N VAL A 62 -15.48 11.47 17.45
CA VAL A 62 -14.70 10.45 18.15
C VAL A 62 -13.29 10.38 17.58
N LYS A 63 -12.34 9.98 18.42
CA LYS A 63 -10.99 9.64 17.98
C LYS A 63 -10.84 8.16 17.71
N GLN A 64 -9.90 7.80 16.84
CA GLN A 64 -9.46 6.42 16.72
C GLN A 64 -9.13 5.88 18.12
N VAL A 65 -9.50 4.62 18.39
CA VAL A 65 -9.40 3.93 19.68
C VAL A 65 -10.31 4.45 20.82
N GLU A 66 -11.10 5.49 20.58
CA GLU A 66 -12.11 5.94 21.56
C GLU A 66 -13.20 4.89 21.73
N LYS A 67 -13.60 4.62 22.97
CA LYS A 67 -14.68 3.67 23.28
C LYS A 67 -16.02 4.19 22.77
N ILE A 68 -16.69 3.39 21.94
CA ILE A 68 -18.00 3.71 21.37
C ILE A 68 -19.13 2.82 21.88
N GLY A 69 -18.81 1.67 22.48
CA GLY A 69 -19.81 0.76 23.02
C GLY A 69 -19.22 -0.46 23.68
N VAL A 70 -20.07 -1.45 23.91
CA VAL A 70 -19.71 -2.75 24.46
C VAL A 70 -20.25 -3.85 23.55
N LYS A 71 -19.42 -4.84 23.25
CA LYS A 71 -19.76 -6.02 22.45
C LYS A 71 -20.95 -6.76 23.07
N GLY A 72 -21.86 -7.27 22.24
CA GLY A 72 -23.06 -7.93 22.71
C GLY A 72 -23.58 -8.97 21.73
N THR A 73 -24.88 -9.26 21.84
CA THR A 73 -25.60 -10.20 20.97
C THR A 73 -27.02 -9.69 20.67
N THR A 74 -27.20 -8.38 20.58
CA THR A 74 -28.52 -7.78 20.30
C THR A 74 -28.90 -7.95 18.82
N GLY A 75 -30.20 -7.94 18.50
CA GLY A 75 -30.67 -8.16 17.13
C GLY A 75 -30.62 -9.64 16.74
N ASN A 76 -30.33 -9.90 15.46
CA ASN A 76 -30.20 -11.26 14.92
C ASN A 76 -28.74 -11.73 15.05
N SER A 77 -28.41 -12.29 16.23
CA SER A 77 -27.07 -12.76 16.56
C SER A 77 -27.16 -14.08 17.33
N THR A 78 -26.29 -15.04 17.00
CA THR A 78 -26.27 -16.38 17.63
C THR A 78 -25.32 -16.47 18.83
N GLY A 79 -24.52 -15.44 19.09
CA GLY A 79 -23.57 -15.39 20.20
C GLY A 79 -22.90 -14.02 20.33
N VAL A 80 -22.18 -13.78 21.43
CA VAL A 80 -21.55 -12.48 21.68
C VAL A 80 -20.42 -12.22 20.67
N HIS A 81 -20.65 -11.30 19.73
CA HIS A 81 -19.68 -10.91 18.70
C HIS A 81 -19.92 -9.46 18.24
N LEU A 82 -18.99 -8.92 17.45
CA LEU A 82 -19.17 -7.64 16.76
C LEU A 82 -19.45 -7.92 15.28
N HIS A 83 -20.56 -7.39 14.76
CA HIS A 83 -20.76 -7.27 13.33
C HIS A 83 -20.25 -5.90 12.87
N PHE A 84 -19.21 -5.90 12.03
CA PHE A 84 -18.49 -4.72 11.59
C PHE A 84 -18.53 -4.60 10.07
N GLU A 85 -18.86 -3.41 9.56
CA GLU A 85 -18.89 -3.14 8.13
C GLU A 85 -18.15 -1.84 7.79
N ILE A 86 -17.67 -1.74 6.54
CA ILE A 86 -17.11 -0.53 5.95
C ILE A 86 -17.81 -0.25 4.63
N HIS A 87 -18.26 0.99 4.44
CA HIS A 87 -18.96 1.49 3.26
C HIS A 87 -18.20 2.69 2.69
N ILE A 88 -18.13 2.81 1.35
CA ILE A 88 -17.42 3.92 0.69
C ILE A 88 -18.41 4.96 0.18
N GLY A 89 -18.11 6.24 0.43
CA GLY A 89 -18.85 7.37 -0.14
C GLY A 89 -20.08 7.84 0.67
N GLY A 90 -20.32 7.27 1.85
CA GLY A 90 -21.43 7.67 2.72
C GLY A 90 -22.82 7.33 2.16
N ARG A 91 -23.85 7.35 3.02
CA ARG A 91 -25.18 6.71 2.81
C ARG A 91 -26.01 7.25 1.64
N ARG A 92 -25.45 8.21 0.90
CA ARG A 92 -26.02 8.85 -0.28
C ARG A 92 -25.47 8.31 -1.60
N ASN A 93 -24.47 7.43 -1.60
CA ASN A 93 -23.94 6.83 -2.83
C ASN A 93 -24.69 5.55 -3.23
N SER A 94 -24.90 5.35 -4.53
CA SER A 94 -25.53 4.14 -5.11
C SER A 94 -24.78 2.83 -4.80
N ASP A 95 -23.50 2.94 -4.41
CA ASP A 95 -22.62 1.83 -4.03
C ASP A 95 -22.74 1.43 -2.56
N TYR A 96 -23.69 2.01 -1.80
CA TYR A 96 -24.01 1.62 -0.41
C TYR A 96 -24.49 0.19 -0.21
N THR A 97 -24.63 -0.53 -1.31
CA THR A 97 -25.23 -1.86 -1.38
C THR A 97 -24.28 -2.97 -0.97
N PHE A 98 -22.97 -2.70 -0.82
CA PHE A 98 -21.98 -3.74 -0.51
C PHE A 98 -20.97 -3.29 0.55
N ALA A 99 -21.09 -3.84 1.76
CA ALA A 99 -20.04 -3.81 2.77
C ALA A 99 -18.73 -4.31 2.15
N LYS A 100 -17.65 -3.56 2.34
CA LYS A 100 -16.32 -3.91 1.86
C LYS A 100 -15.60 -4.70 2.94
N ASP A 101 -14.75 -5.65 2.51
CA ASP A 101 -13.85 -6.36 3.41
C ASP A 101 -12.95 -5.36 4.14
N PRO A 102 -13.06 -5.25 5.49
CA PRO A 102 -12.31 -4.29 6.27
C PRO A 102 -10.79 -4.39 6.13
N VAL A 103 -10.26 -5.57 5.80
CA VAL A 103 -8.81 -5.80 5.71
C VAL A 103 -8.14 -4.86 4.71
N ARG A 104 -8.86 -4.40 3.68
CA ARG A 104 -8.33 -3.48 2.66
C ARG A 104 -8.32 -1.99 3.04
N TYR A 105 -8.93 -1.62 4.18
CA TYR A 105 -9.18 -0.21 4.55
C TYR A 105 -8.64 0.17 5.93
N VAL A 106 -7.90 -0.72 6.59
CA VAL A 106 -7.03 -0.32 7.68
C VAL A 106 -5.91 0.51 7.05
N CYS A 107 -5.73 1.76 7.51
CA CYS A 107 -4.55 2.55 7.16
C CYS A 107 -3.34 1.81 7.73
N ASP A 108 -2.78 0.92 6.93
CA ASP A 108 -1.70 0.08 7.35
C ASP A 108 -0.40 0.89 7.17
N PRO A 109 0.36 1.15 8.24
CA PRO A 109 1.69 1.74 8.09
C PRO A 109 2.57 0.93 7.13
N GLU A 110 2.32 -0.37 6.98
CA GLU A 110 2.96 -1.22 5.96
C GLU A 110 2.51 -0.86 4.54
N VAL A 111 1.26 -0.46 4.31
CA VAL A 111 0.77 0.01 2.99
C VAL A 111 1.37 1.37 2.63
N LYS A 112 1.53 2.30 3.60
CA LYS A 112 2.29 3.55 3.35
C LYS A 112 3.73 3.25 2.96
N THR A 113 4.37 2.38 3.74
CA THR A 113 5.74 1.93 3.47
C THR A 113 5.83 1.31 2.08
N LEU A 114 4.87 0.45 1.71
CA LEU A 114 4.80 -0.16 0.38
C LEU A 114 4.63 0.87 -0.74
N GLN A 115 3.73 1.83 -0.60
CA GLN A 115 3.52 2.92 -1.56
C GLN A 115 4.79 3.77 -1.73
N GLU A 116 5.48 4.09 -0.63
CA GLU A 116 6.78 4.79 -0.67
C GLU A 116 7.86 3.96 -1.37
N LEU A 117 7.94 2.66 -1.09
CA LEU A 117 8.90 1.76 -1.73
C LEU A 117 8.62 1.60 -3.24
N LEU A 118 7.35 1.47 -3.64
CA LEU A 118 6.93 1.46 -5.04
C LEU A 118 7.24 2.80 -5.74
N ASN A 119 7.05 3.92 -5.07
CA ASN A 119 7.41 5.24 -5.61
C ASN A 119 8.91 5.43 -5.77
N LYS A 120 9.74 4.83 -4.91
CA LYS A 120 11.20 4.81 -5.12
C LYS A 120 11.59 4.15 -6.43
N ILE A 121 10.76 3.26 -6.99
CA ILE A 121 10.93 2.64 -8.31
C ILE A 121 9.92 3.16 -9.37
N ASP A 122 9.46 4.41 -9.24
CA ASP A 122 8.70 5.20 -10.22
C ASP A 122 7.21 4.85 -10.47
N TYR A 123 6.54 4.13 -9.56
CA TYR A 123 5.10 3.84 -9.72
C TYR A 123 4.14 5.02 -9.48
N LYS A 124 4.63 6.19 -9.01
CA LYS A 124 3.88 7.46 -8.88
C LYS A 124 2.51 7.36 -8.18
N LEU A 125 2.41 6.53 -7.15
CA LEU A 125 1.24 6.36 -6.32
C LEU A 125 1.04 7.54 -5.35
N VAL A 126 -0.20 7.81 -4.99
CA VAL A 126 -0.53 8.63 -3.81
C VAL A 126 -0.18 7.81 -2.57
N VAL A 127 0.59 8.39 -1.64
CA VAL A 127 0.97 7.75 -0.37
C VAL A 127 -0.09 8.07 0.69
N ASP A 128 -1.20 7.35 0.64
CA ASP A 128 -2.34 7.54 1.54
C ASP A 128 -2.46 6.44 2.61
N GLY A 129 -1.73 5.33 2.46
CA GLY A 129 -1.82 4.16 3.33
C GLY A 129 -3.05 3.30 3.07
N ILE A 130 -3.74 3.51 1.95
CA ILE A 130 -4.94 2.80 1.57
C ILE A 130 -4.57 1.83 0.45
N GLU A 131 -4.93 0.55 0.63
CA GLU A 131 -4.76 -0.46 -0.41
C GLU A 131 -5.89 -0.35 -1.46
N GLY A 132 -5.88 0.77 -2.18
CA GLY A 132 -6.82 1.04 -3.28
C GLY A 132 -6.41 0.36 -4.59
N ASN A 133 -7.27 0.49 -5.61
CA ASN A 133 -7.07 -0.13 -6.92
C ASN A 133 -5.72 0.25 -7.57
N ALA A 134 -5.26 1.49 -7.37
CA ALA A 134 -3.96 1.94 -7.85
C ALA A 134 -2.80 1.17 -7.19
N THR A 135 -2.81 1.07 -5.87
CA THR A 135 -1.81 0.32 -5.09
C THR A 135 -1.81 -1.16 -5.47
N THR A 136 -2.98 -1.80 -5.50
CA THR A 136 -3.10 -3.22 -5.87
C THR A 136 -2.62 -3.48 -7.31
N ASN A 137 -2.95 -2.59 -8.26
CA ASN A 137 -2.49 -2.74 -9.64
C ASN A 137 -0.97 -2.57 -9.75
N ALA A 138 -0.38 -1.61 -9.03
CA ALA A 138 1.06 -1.44 -8.98
C ALA A 138 1.78 -2.66 -8.39
N VAL A 139 1.24 -3.27 -7.33
CA VAL A 139 1.79 -4.51 -6.76
C VAL A 139 1.71 -5.66 -7.78
N LYS A 140 0.57 -5.85 -8.44
CA LYS A 140 0.41 -6.89 -9.47
C LYS A 140 1.36 -6.68 -10.64
N GLU A 141 1.51 -5.45 -11.09
CA GLU A 141 2.45 -5.10 -12.16
C GLU A 141 3.89 -5.40 -11.74
N PHE A 142 4.28 -4.99 -10.52
CA PHE A 142 5.59 -5.28 -9.96
C PHE A 142 5.86 -6.79 -9.87
N GLN A 143 4.90 -7.57 -9.39
CA GLN A 143 4.98 -9.02 -9.32
C GLN A 143 5.16 -9.64 -10.71
N LYS A 144 4.38 -9.16 -11.68
CA LYS A 144 4.44 -9.62 -13.07
C LYS A 144 5.81 -9.37 -13.70
N VAL A 145 6.39 -8.18 -13.52
CA VAL A 145 7.71 -7.85 -14.11
C VAL A 145 8.88 -8.53 -13.39
N ASN A 146 8.70 -8.94 -12.13
CA ASN A 146 9.72 -9.65 -11.34
C ASN A 146 9.50 -11.17 -11.27
N CYS A 147 8.61 -11.71 -12.12
CA CYS A 147 8.33 -13.15 -12.20
C CYS A 147 7.89 -13.76 -10.85
N LEU A 148 7.09 -13.02 -10.08
CA LEU A 148 6.48 -13.49 -8.84
C LEU A 148 5.02 -13.93 -9.07
N THR A 149 4.44 -14.62 -8.09
CA THR A 149 2.99 -14.88 -8.07
C THR A 149 2.23 -13.54 -8.11
N VAL A 150 1.32 -13.39 -9.10
CA VAL A 150 0.54 -12.16 -9.32
C VAL A 150 -0.76 -12.22 -8.53
N ASP A 151 -0.67 -12.14 -7.21
CA ASP A 151 -1.81 -12.15 -6.30
C ASP A 151 -2.22 -10.73 -5.84
N GLY A 152 -1.39 -9.73 -6.11
CA GLY A 152 -1.58 -8.36 -5.63
C GLY A 152 -1.26 -8.17 -4.15
N ILE A 153 -0.65 -9.16 -3.50
CA ILE A 153 -0.29 -9.15 -2.09
C ILE A 153 1.21 -8.88 -1.95
N ALA A 154 1.57 -7.84 -1.19
CA ALA A 154 2.96 -7.52 -0.91
C ALA A 154 3.55 -8.40 0.21
N GLY A 155 3.55 -9.72 0.00
CA GLY A 155 4.14 -10.70 0.94
C GLY A 155 5.67 -10.67 0.96
N SER A 156 6.28 -11.58 1.73
CA SER A 156 7.74 -11.64 1.94
C SER A 156 8.55 -11.70 0.64
N ALA A 157 8.09 -12.47 -0.35
CA ALA A 157 8.73 -12.56 -1.67
C ALA A 157 8.67 -11.21 -2.43
N THR A 158 7.50 -10.57 -2.45
CA THR A 158 7.28 -9.26 -3.08
C THR A 158 8.16 -8.19 -2.43
N LEU A 159 8.19 -8.13 -1.09
CA LEU A 159 9.00 -7.15 -0.34
C LEU A 159 10.51 -7.37 -0.54
N SER A 160 10.95 -8.63 -0.59
CA SER A 160 12.35 -8.96 -0.88
C SER A 160 12.77 -8.49 -2.27
N ALA A 161 11.95 -8.76 -3.28
CA ALA A 161 12.18 -8.28 -4.63
C ALA A 161 12.15 -6.74 -4.73
N LEU A 162 11.24 -6.09 -4.01
CA LEU A 162 11.11 -4.63 -3.99
C LEU A 162 12.36 -3.96 -3.41
N ASN A 163 12.87 -4.48 -2.28
CA ASN A 163 14.12 -4.01 -1.70
C ASN A 163 15.32 -4.20 -2.63
N LYS A 164 15.37 -5.33 -3.35
CA LYS A 164 16.39 -5.57 -4.38
C LYS A 164 16.28 -4.57 -5.53
N ALA A 165 15.08 -4.31 -6.05
CA ALA A 165 14.86 -3.34 -7.12
C ALA A 165 15.27 -1.91 -6.72
N ILE A 166 14.96 -1.52 -5.48
CA ILE A 166 15.38 -0.23 -4.92
C ILE A 166 16.91 -0.14 -4.81
N ALA A 167 17.57 -1.22 -4.39
CA ALA A 167 19.04 -1.26 -4.34
C ALA A 167 19.65 -1.08 -5.73
N LEU A 168 19.13 -1.78 -6.74
CA LEU A 168 19.57 -1.65 -8.13
C LEU A 168 19.36 -0.24 -8.68
N LYS A 169 18.20 0.37 -8.44
CA LYS A 169 17.94 1.76 -8.87
C LYS A 169 18.83 2.78 -8.15
N LYS A 170 19.16 2.54 -6.88
CA LYS A 170 20.12 3.39 -6.12
C LYS A 170 21.55 3.30 -6.70
N GLU A 171 21.91 2.16 -7.28
CA GLU A 171 23.18 1.98 -7.98
C GLU A 171 23.18 2.67 -9.36
N GLU A 172 22.08 2.65 -10.10
CA GLU A 172 21.92 3.42 -11.35
C GLU A 172 22.08 4.93 -11.13
N VAL A 173 21.58 5.47 -10.01
CA VAL A 173 21.68 6.91 -9.68
C VAL A 173 23.08 7.32 -9.20
N LYS A 174 23.94 6.38 -8.80
CA LYS A 174 25.29 6.65 -8.26
C LYS A 174 26.39 6.76 -9.31
N VAL A 175 26.07 6.64 -10.59
CA VAL A 175 27.06 6.86 -11.64
C VAL A 175 27.26 8.38 -11.78
N PRO A 176 28.41 8.97 -11.39
CA PRO A 176 28.72 10.34 -11.78
C PRO A 176 28.61 10.40 -13.30
N SER A 177 27.99 11.45 -13.85
CA SER A 177 27.83 11.60 -15.31
C SER A 177 29.19 11.66 -16.00
N THR A 178 29.76 10.50 -16.33
CA THR A 178 30.99 10.37 -17.11
C THR A 178 30.62 10.19 -18.57
N SER A 179 29.83 11.13 -19.10
CA SER A 179 29.44 11.15 -20.52
C SER A 179 30.58 11.59 -21.45
N GLU A 180 31.74 11.98 -20.93
CA GLU A 180 32.95 12.26 -21.73
C GLU A 180 34.10 11.26 -21.56
N LYS A 181 34.20 10.56 -20.41
CA LYS A 181 35.37 9.70 -20.12
C LYS A 181 35.22 8.23 -20.50
N TYR A 182 33.98 7.72 -20.66
CA TYR A 182 33.73 6.30 -20.96
C TYR A 182 32.81 6.08 -22.17
N ARG A 183 32.83 6.96 -23.17
CA ARG A 183 32.22 6.63 -24.47
C ARG A 183 33.04 5.49 -25.07
N LEU A 184 32.40 4.33 -25.30
CA LEU A 184 32.89 3.31 -26.22
C LEU A 184 33.09 4.01 -27.57
N GLN A 185 34.35 4.27 -27.93
CA GLN A 185 34.71 4.71 -29.27
C GLN A 185 34.91 3.46 -30.11
N THR A 186 34.00 3.24 -31.05
CA THR A 186 34.17 2.23 -32.10
C THR A 186 34.72 2.93 -33.35
N GLY A 187 35.62 2.26 -34.05
CA GLY A 187 36.20 2.72 -35.30
C GLY A 187 36.41 1.55 -36.25
N THR A 188 36.27 1.80 -37.55
CA THR A 188 36.63 0.84 -38.60
C THR A 188 38.07 1.13 -39.00
N PHE A 189 38.94 0.12 -38.91
CA PHE A 189 40.37 0.25 -39.22
C PHE A 189 40.70 -0.58 -40.45
N ASN A 190 41.63 -0.11 -41.28
CA ASN A 190 42.00 -0.80 -42.51
C ASN A 190 43.00 -1.94 -42.25
N SER A 191 43.56 -2.02 -41.05
CA SER A 191 44.43 -3.11 -40.63
C SER A 191 44.45 -3.31 -39.12
N LYS A 192 44.85 -4.51 -38.69
CA LYS A 192 45.02 -4.87 -37.27
C LYS A 192 46.05 -3.98 -36.55
N VAL A 193 47.15 -3.67 -37.21
CA VAL A 193 48.24 -2.85 -36.64
C VAL A 193 47.74 -1.43 -36.35
N GLU A 194 46.88 -0.89 -37.20
CA GLU A 194 46.26 0.43 -37.03
C GLU A 194 45.30 0.44 -35.82
N ALA A 195 44.50 -0.61 -35.67
CA ALA A 195 43.60 -0.78 -34.53
C ALA A 195 44.37 -0.92 -33.19
N GLU A 196 45.46 -1.70 -33.17
CA GLU A 196 46.29 -1.89 -31.97
C GLU A 196 47.00 -0.60 -31.56
N LYS A 197 47.49 0.19 -32.52
CA LYS A 197 48.11 1.49 -32.25
C LYS A 197 47.11 2.50 -31.68
N ALA A 198 45.90 2.58 -32.27
CA ALA A 198 44.84 3.45 -31.76
C ALA A 198 44.40 3.04 -30.34
N ALA A 199 44.35 1.73 -30.06
CA ALA A 199 44.06 1.23 -28.72
C ALA A 199 45.15 1.62 -27.71
N GLU A 200 46.43 1.56 -28.06
CA GLU A 200 47.51 1.92 -27.14
C GLU A 200 47.52 3.42 -26.80
N GLU A 201 47.26 4.29 -27.77
CA GLU A 201 47.09 5.74 -27.55
C GLU A 201 45.93 6.05 -26.60
N LEU A 202 44.82 5.31 -26.72
CA LEU A 202 43.65 5.47 -25.87
C LEU A 202 43.85 4.88 -24.46
N LYS A 203 44.67 3.84 -24.28
CA LYS A 203 44.99 3.26 -22.96
C LYS A 203 45.66 4.27 -22.04
N GLY A 204 46.58 5.09 -22.57
CA GLY A 204 47.27 6.14 -21.82
C GLY A 204 46.33 7.23 -21.28
N LYS A 205 45.13 7.36 -21.86
CA LYS A 205 44.15 8.41 -21.52
C LYS A 205 42.97 7.91 -20.67
N TYR A 206 42.57 6.64 -20.81
CA TYR A 206 41.32 6.12 -20.22
C TYR A 206 41.44 4.80 -19.44
N GLY A 207 42.65 4.22 -19.32
CA GLY A 207 42.98 3.15 -18.37
C GLY A 207 42.66 1.72 -18.84
N TRP A 208 41.49 1.45 -19.43
CA TRP A 208 41.09 0.11 -19.86
C TRP A 208 40.34 0.14 -21.21
N ILE A 209 40.70 -0.73 -22.15
CA ILE A 209 40.01 -0.91 -23.44
C ILE A 209 39.66 -2.38 -23.62
N ILE A 210 38.41 -2.64 -24.02
CA ILE A 210 37.95 -3.97 -24.44
C ILE A 210 38.24 -4.10 -25.94
N TYR A 211 39.12 -5.03 -26.31
CA TYR A 211 39.37 -5.41 -27.71
C TYR A 211 38.55 -6.66 -28.05
N ILE A 212 37.66 -6.56 -29.04
CA ILE A 212 36.95 -7.72 -29.59
C ILE A 212 37.66 -8.09 -30.89
N LYS A 213 38.25 -9.29 -30.92
CA LYS A 213 38.87 -9.86 -32.11
C LYS A 213 37.76 -10.47 -32.96
N GLU A 214 37.47 -9.91 -34.13
CA GLU A 214 36.73 -10.66 -35.15
C GLU A 214 37.63 -11.75 -35.75
N ALA A 215 37.02 -12.90 -36.04
CA ALA A 215 37.67 -14.13 -36.50
C ALA A 215 38.24 -13.99 -37.92
#